data_AF-A0AA96K2W9-F1
#
_entry.id   AF-A0AA96K2W9-F1
#
_cell.length_a   1.000
_cell.length_b   1.000
_cell.length_c   1.000
_cell.angle_alpha   90.00
_cell.angle_beta   90.00
_cell.angle_gamma   90.00
#
_symmetry.space_group_name_H-M   'P 1'
#
loop_
_entity.id
_entity.type
_entity.pdbx_description
1 polymer ?
#
loop_
_entity_poly.entity_id
_entity_poly.type
_entity_poly.pdbx_seq_one_letter_code
_entity_poly.pdbx_strand_id
1 'polypeptide(L)'
;MKTHSILTGAVIMMGTTLLTTSFAYEASEYLLLTRHRDSNGHLLAGPTHHQPQPSVIQKTVVPAQPQTFERRSTEWGMNAQEVKLNEPVQPVWELQSPVLEPYEQRVGYRRQIEGIDASLTYTFYEDQLAQANYLFEPQHDDAVDYVNDFHTVQNWITQSYGMPTSVQEIWLDTLYQYDQSLWGQALLRGHLKMVAEWRNDTTNITLLLDGGEDTIGLMADFDSVAVIAPPSMEAKVIEEIPLVEEATMEKISVSEEHSLEAPSGEEMPTEPVSQENQPDTKL
;
A
#
# COMPACT_ATOMS: atom_id res chain seq x y z
N MET A 1 -17.80 -0.27 -23.03
CA MET A 1 -17.98 0.44 -21.75
C MET A 1 -18.71 -0.50 -20.81
N LYS A 2 -18.01 -1.08 -19.83
CA LYS A 2 -18.62 -1.93 -18.80
C LYS A 2 -18.31 -1.31 -17.45
N THR A 3 -19.35 -0.81 -16.81
CA THR A 3 -19.40 -0.37 -15.43
C THR A 3 -19.51 -1.59 -14.53
N HIS A 4 -18.69 -1.67 -13.48
CA HIS A 4 -18.94 -2.57 -12.37
C HIS A 4 -18.84 -1.81 -11.05
N SER A 5 -20.01 -1.63 -10.46
CA SER A 5 -20.25 -1.17 -9.11
C SER A 5 -19.83 -2.27 -8.12
N ILE A 6 -19.12 -1.90 -7.05
CA ILE A 6 -18.80 -2.83 -5.96
C ILE A 6 -19.77 -2.56 -4.81
N LEU A 7 -20.44 -3.64 -4.40
CA LEU A 7 -21.49 -3.72 -3.41
C LEU A 7 -20.85 -3.89 -2.02
N THR A 8 -20.95 -2.88 -1.15
CA THR A 8 -20.52 -2.99 0.25
C THR A 8 -21.65 -3.61 1.09
N GLY A 9 -21.50 -4.88 1.44
CA GLY A 9 -22.36 -5.56 2.40
C GLY A 9 -21.83 -5.39 3.83
N ALA A 10 -22.60 -4.71 4.68
CA ALA A 10 -22.36 -4.64 6.11
C ALA A 10 -22.87 -5.92 6.79
N VAL A 11 -22.02 -6.58 7.58
CA VAL A 11 -22.43 -7.63 8.52
C VAL A 11 -22.26 -7.07 9.93
N ILE A 12 -23.40 -6.87 10.61
CA ILE A 12 -23.47 -6.54 12.03
C ILE A 12 -23.74 -7.85 12.78
N MET A 13 -22.85 -8.23 13.70
CA MET A 13 -23.15 -9.22 14.73
C MET A 13 -22.70 -8.69 16.08
N MET A 14 -23.69 -8.43 16.94
CA MET A 14 -23.54 -8.13 18.37
C MET A 14 -23.16 -9.39 19.15
N GLY A 15 -22.42 -9.26 20.26
CA GLY A 15 -22.50 -10.28 21.32
C GLY A 15 -21.33 -10.41 22.30
N THR A 16 -21.36 -9.58 23.35
CA THR A 16 -21.09 -9.90 24.77
C THR A 16 -19.70 -10.36 25.26
N THR A 17 -19.12 -9.46 26.07
CA THR A 17 -18.22 -9.59 27.23
C THR A 17 -18.10 -10.94 27.96
N LEU A 18 -16.88 -11.32 28.39
CA LEU A 18 -16.38 -11.29 29.80
C LEU A 18 -15.06 -12.09 29.99
N LEU A 19 -14.33 -11.68 31.04
CA LEU A 19 -13.32 -12.39 31.85
C LEU A 19 -11.83 -12.25 31.52
N THR A 20 -11.19 -11.42 32.36
CA THR A 20 -9.77 -11.35 32.67
C THR A 20 -9.32 -12.58 33.46
N THR A 21 -8.22 -13.22 33.04
CA THR A 21 -7.38 -14.00 33.96
C THR A 21 -5.90 -13.75 33.66
N SER A 22 -5.17 -13.38 34.70
CA SER A 22 -3.74 -13.16 34.72
C SER A 22 -3.03 -14.51 34.83
N PHE A 23 -2.04 -14.78 33.98
CA PHE A 23 -1.10 -15.87 34.17
C PHE A 23 0.27 -15.31 34.56
N ALA A 24 0.75 -15.75 35.72
CA ALA A 24 2.10 -15.51 36.21
C ALA A 24 3.10 -16.36 35.41
N TYR A 25 4.24 -15.76 35.10
CA TYR A 25 5.36 -16.35 34.38
C TYR A 25 6.20 -17.17 35.37
N GLU A 26 6.27 -18.49 35.18
CA GLU A 26 7.16 -19.39 35.93
C GLU A 26 8.41 -19.64 35.08
N ALA A 27 9.57 -19.15 35.54
CA ALA A 27 10.85 -19.35 34.87
C ALA A 27 11.37 -20.76 35.18
N SER A 28 11.53 -21.59 34.15
CA SER A 28 12.17 -22.89 34.25
C SER A 28 13.69 -22.73 34.41
N GLU A 29 14.22 -23.15 35.56
CA GLU A 29 15.66 -23.30 35.76
C GLU A 29 16.20 -24.48 34.93
N TYR A 30 16.97 -24.19 33.89
CA TYR A 30 17.77 -25.19 33.21
C TYR A 30 19.04 -25.47 34.02
N LEU A 31 19.17 -26.69 34.57
CA LEU A 31 20.43 -27.21 35.09
C LEU A 31 21.41 -27.43 33.92
N LEU A 32 22.38 -26.53 33.75
CA LEU A 32 23.54 -26.74 32.87
C LEU A 32 24.51 -27.74 33.51
N LEU A 33 24.42 -29.01 33.13
CA LEU A 33 25.48 -30.00 33.40
C LEU A 33 26.60 -29.84 32.36
N THR A 34 27.65 -29.09 32.69
CA THR A 34 28.89 -29.10 31.88
C THR A 34 29.69 -30.36 32.21
N ARG A 35 29.79 -31.27 31.24
CA ARG A 35 30.64 -32.47 31.33
C ARG A 35 32.06 -32.11 30.89
N HIS A 36 33.00 -32.03 31.82
CA HIS A 36 34.43 -31.98 31.49
C HIS A 36 35.01 -33.39 31.38
N ARG A 37 35.73 -33.65 30.28
CA ARG A 37 36.62 -34.82 30.10
C ARG A 37 38.06 -34.34 30.23
N ASP A 38 38.93 -35.15 30.81
CA ASP A 38 40.37 -34.90 30.72
C ASP A 38 40.92 -35.24 29.31
N SER A 39 42.18 -34.91 29.09
CA SER A 39 42.90 -35.18 27.83
C SER A 39 43.10 -36.66 27.51
N ASN A 40 42.70 -37.58 28.41
CA ASN A 40 42.70 -39.02 28.20
C ASN A 40 41.27 -39.61 28.13
N GLY A 41 40.23 -38.78 28.14
CA GLY A 41 38.84 -39.18 27.92
C GLY A 41 38.08 -39.71 29.14
N HIS A 42 38.63 -39.59 30.35
CA HIS A 42 37.93 -40.03 31.56
C HIS A 42 36.97 -38.95 32.11
N LEU A 43 35.82 -39.40 32.62
CA LEU A 43 34.83 -38.56 33.28
C LEU A 43 35.23 -38.38 34.75
N LEU A 44 35.53 -37.15 35.14
CA LEU A 44 35.81 -36.80 36.54
C LEU A 44 34.52 -36.24 37.16
N ALA A 45 33.92 -36.99 38.07
CA ALA A 45 32.88 -36.48 38.97
C ALA A 45 33.50 -36.33 40.36
N GLY A 46 33.82 -35.09 40.74
CA GLY A 46 34.27 -34.74 42.09
C GLY A 46 33.58 -33.46 42.54
N PRO A 47 33.26 -33.30 43.85
CA PRO A 47 32.63 -32.09 44.34
C PRO A 47 33.65 -30.94 44.37
N THR A 48 33.49 -29.96 43.50
CA THR A 48 34.31 -28.74 43.52
C THR A 48 33.77 -27.80 44.60
N HIS A 49 34.51 -27.63 45.69
CA HIS A 49 34.29 -26.52 46.61
C HIS A 49 34.72 -25.22 45.93
N HIS A 50 33.75 -24.44 45.44
CA HIS A 50 34.02 -23.09 44.96
C HIS A 50 34.18 -22.14 46.18
N GLN A 51 35.40 -21.66 46.39
CA GLN A 51 35.64 -20.44 47.15
C GLN A 51 35.03 -19.25 46.39
N PRO A 52 34.29 -18.34 47.06
CA PRO A 52 33.76 -17.16 46.39
C PRO A 52 34.91 -16.20 46.07
N GLN A 53 35.19 -16.00 44.78
CA GLN A 53 36.00 -14.86 44.33
C GLN A 53 35.13 -13.59 44.34
N PRO A 54 35.71 -12.42 44.69
CA PRO A 54 34.98 -11.16 44.71
C PRO A 54 34.58 -10.76 43.28
N SER A 55 33.27 -10.59 43.08
CA SER A 55 32.67 -10.15 41.83
C SER A 55 33.23 -8.78 41.44
N VAL A 56 33.99 -8.72 40.35
CA VAL A 56 34.33 -7.46 39.68
C VAL A 56 33.03 -6.91 39.11
N ILE A 57 32.51 -5.84 39.70
CA ILE A 57 31.37 -5.09 39.16
C ILE A 57 31.86 -4.40 37.89
N GLN A 58 31.79 -5.09 36.75
CA GLN A 58 31.84 -4.40 35.47
C GLN A 58 30.49 -3.70 35.31
N LYS A 59 30.55 -2.37 35.33
CA LYS A 59 29.43 -1.51 34.95
C LYS A 59 29.14 -1.79 33.47
N THR A 60 28.23 -2.72 33.20
CA THR A 60 27.64 -2.88 31.88
C THR A 60 26.95 -1.57 31.54
N VAL A 61 27.60 -0.78 30.68
CA VAL A 61 26.93 0.30 29.98
C VAL A 61 25.96 -0.40 29.05
N VAL A 62 24.69 -0.44 29.46
CA VAL A 62 23.59 -0.85 28.58
C VAL A 62 23.66 0.10 27.38
N PRO A 63 23.91 -0.37 26.16
CA PRO A 63 23.79 0.48 24.99
C PRO A 63 22.39 1.08 24.98
N ALA A 64 22.31 2.36 24.59
CA ALA A 64 21.09 3.14 24.54
C ALA A 64 19.91 2.29 24.05
N GLN A 65 18.77 2.43 24.75
CA GLN A 65 17.50 1.80 24.40
C GLN A 65 17.31 1.85 22.87
N PRO A 66 16.88 0.75 22.21
CA PRO A 66 16.45 0.84 20.83
C PRO A 66 15.44 1.98 20.76
N GLN A 67 15.63 2.89 19.81
CA GLN A 67 14.74 4.02 19.63
C GLN A 67 13.32 3.49 19.69
N THR A 68 12.58 3.91 20.72
CA THR A 68 11.16 3.64 20.81
C THR A 68 10.57 4.14 19.52
N PHE A 69 10.19 3.21 18.66
CA PHE A 69 9.61 3.49 17.37
C PHE A 69 8.36 4.33 17.64
N GLU A 70 8.46 5.64 17.42
CA GLU A 70 7.40 6.56 17.76
C GLU A 70 6.27 6.34 16.75
N ARG A 71 5.13 5.89 17.27
CA ARG A 71 3.81 6.16 16.70
C ARG A 71 3.87 7.56 16.08
N ARG A 72 3.34 7.72 14.86
CA ARG A 72 3.29 9.01 14.12
C ARG A 72 3.18 10.18 15.11
N SER A 73 4.08 11.16 15.02
CA SER A 73 4.11 12.33 15.94
C SER A 73 2.90 13.26 15.76
N THR A 74 1.96 12.87 14.90
CA THR A 74 0.76 13.60 14.50
C THR A 74 -0.49 12.80 14.86
N GLU A 75 -1.51 13.51 15.35
CA GLU A 75 -2.80 12.94 15.72
C GLU A 75 -3.90 13.39 14.75
N TRP A 76 -4.94 12.58 14.61
CA TRP A 76 -6.11 12.95 13.81
C TRP A 76 -6.78 14.20 14.35
N GLY A 77 -7.22 15.08 13.46
CA GLY A 77 -7.84 16.36 13.82
C GLY A 77 -6.85 17.53 13.99
N MET A 78 -5.53 17.29 14.02
CA MET A 78 -4.55 18.39 13.96
C MET A 78 -4.69 19.18 12.66
N ASN A 79 -4.48 20.49 12.70
CA ASN A 79 -4.40 21.32 11.49
C ASN A 79 -3.04 21.21 10.81
N ALA A 80 -2.92 21.79 9.60
CA ALA A 80 -1.70 21.70 8.81
C ALA A 80 -0.47 22.35 9.49
N GLN A 81 -0.67 23.42 10.25
CA GLN A 81 0.41 24.11 10.97
C GLN A 81 0.91 23.26 12.14
N GLU A 82 0.01 22.64 12.90
CA GLU A 82 0.34 21.72 13.99
C GLU A 82 1.13 20.51 13.47
N VAL A 83 0.70 19.92 12.35
CA VAL A 83 1.43 18.83 11.70
C VAL A 83 2.84 19.26 11.30
N LYS A 84 3.01 20.44 10.69
CA LYS A 84 4.33 20.96 10.31
C LYS A 84 5.26 21.23 11.51
N LEU A 85 4.70 21.58 12.67
CA LEU A 85 5.48 21.80 13.89
C LEU A 85 5.92 20.48 14.53
N ASN A 86 5.14 19.41 14.36
CA ASN A 86 5.40 18.09 14.94
C ASN A 86 6.24 17.17 14.02
N GLU A 87 6.33 17.48 12.74
CA GLU A 87 7.21 16.76 11.81
C GLU A 87 8.67 17.25 11.92
N PRO A 88 9.66 16.35 12.03
CA PRO A 88 11.06 16.73 12.18
C PRO A 88 11.70 17.20 10.86
N VAL A 89 10.98 17.07 9.74
CA VAL A 89 11.41 17.46 8.40
C VAL A 89 10.50 18.53 7.83
N GLN A 90 11.06 19.41 7.00
CA GLN A 90 10.28 20.43 6.31
C GLN A 90 9.42 19.81 5.20
N PRO A 91 8.24 20.39 4.91
CA PRO A 91 7.42 19.94 3.79
C PRO A 91 8.15 20.18 2.47
N VAL A 92 8.01 19.22 1.55
CA VAL A 92 8.56 19.28 0.18
C VAL A 92 7.61 20.06 -0.73
N TRP A 93 6.31 19.90 -0.51
CA TRP A 93 5.28 20.57 -1.29
C TRP A 93 3.99 20.72 -0.49
N GLU A 94 3.15 21.64 -0.93
CA GLU A 94 1.84 21.91 -0.35
C GLU A 94 0.84 22.21 -1.47
N LEU A 95 -0.38 21.71 -1.33
CA LEU A 95 -1.48 21.96 -2.26
C LEU A 95 -2.72 22.38 -1.47
N GLN A 96 -3.43 23.36 -2.00
CA GLN A 96 -4.68 23.90 -1.45
C GLN A 96 -5.48 24.55 -2.59
N SER A 97 -6.63 25.14 -2.27
CA SER A 97 -7.41 25.95 -3.21
C SER A 97 -6.56 27.00 -3.93
N PRO A 98 -6.73 27.23 -5.25
CA PRO A 98 -7.77 26.69 -6.14
C PRO A 98 -7.41 25.35 -6.83
N VAL A 99 -6.27 24.73 -6.49
CA VAL A 99 -5.86 23.46 -7.11
C VAL A 99 -6.69 22.29 -6.57
N LEU A 100 -7.03 22.35 -5.28
CA LEU A 100 -7.92 21.42 -4.59
C LEU A 100 -9.25 22.10 -4.26
N GLU A 101 -10.21 21.31 -3.79
CA GLU A 101 -11.47 21.81 -3.24
C GLU A 101 -11.21 22.77 -2.06
N PRO A 102 -12.08 23.78 -1.81
CA PRO A 102 -11.87 24.76 -0.74
C PRO A 102 -11.77 24.17 0.67
N TYR A 103 -12.32 22.97 0.86
CA TYR A 103 -12.29 22.25 2.13
C TYR A 103 -11.10 21.28 2.24
N GLU A 104 -10.27 21.16 1.21
CA GLU A 104 -9.16 20.21 1.15
C GLU A 104 -7.80 20.91 1.07
N GLN A 105 -6.86 20.41 1.88
CA GLN A 105 -5.46 20.77 1.81
C GLN A 105 -4.60 19.49 1.86
N ARG A 106 -3.46 19.50 1.18
CA ARG A 106 -2.47 18.42 1.23
C ARG A 106 -1.08 18.97 1.49
N VAL A 107 -0.30 18.26 2.30
CA VAL A 107 1.09 18.58 2.61
C VAL A 107 1.94 17.34 2.43
N GLY A 108 2.99 17.45 1.62
CA GLY A 108 3.88 16.33 1.29
C GLY A 108 5.25 16.45 1.93
N TYR A 109 5.79 15.32 2.36
CA TYR A 109 7.09 15.16 3.00
C TYR A 109 7.87 14.02 2.35
N ARG A 110 9.20 14.05 2.46
CA ARG A 110 10.05 12.89 2.17
C ARG A 110 10.54 12.29 3.48
N ARG A 111 10.39 10.97 3.60
CA ARG A 111 10.70 10.18 4.80
C ARG A 111 11.51 8.95 4.40
N GLN A 112 12.11 8.34 5.40
CA GLN A 112 12.68 7.01 5.29
C GLN A 112 12.10 6.17 6.42
N ILE A 113 11.53 5.02 6.09
CA ILE A 113 10.86 4.11 7.02
C ILE A 113 11.56 2.76 6.91
N GLU A 114 12.17 2.29 8.00
CA GLU A 114 12.95 1.04 8.01
C GLU A 114 14.00 0.94 6.89
N GLY A 115 14.59 2.08 6.50
CA GLY A 115 15.56 2.16 5.41
C GLY A 115 14.97 2.26 4.00
N ILE A 116 13.65 2.23 3.86
CA ILE A 116 12.94 2.39 2.59
C ILE A 116 12.53 3.86 2.43
N ASP A 117 12.92 4.49 1.33
CA ASP A 117 12.50 5.85 1.02
C ASP A 117 11.00 5.90 0.74
N ALA A 118 10.33 6.91 1.28
CA ALA A 118 8.89 7.07 1.17
C ALA A 118 8.48 8.54 1.02
N SER A 119 7.51 8.78 0.15
CA SER A 119 6.76 10.03 0.07
C SER A 119 5.56 9.94 1.02
N LEU A 120 5.48 10.84 1.99
CA LEU A 120 4.39 10.93 2.95
C LEU A 120 3.50 12.12 2.59
N THR A 121 2.23 11.86 2.30
CA THR A 121 1.22 12.88 2.05
C THR A 121 0.21 12.90 3.19
N TYR A 122 0.04 14.06 3.82
CA TYR A 122 -1.08 14.31 4.71
C TYR A 122 -2.21 15.01 3.97
N THR A 123 -3.43 14.52 4.15
CA THR A 123 -4.65 15.16 3.63
C THR A 123 -5.49 15.68 4.80
N PHE A 124 -5.94 16.92 4.64
CA PHE A 124 -6.75 17.63 5.61
C PHE A 124 -8.11 17.95 4.99
N TYR A 125 -9.18 17.70 5.74
CA TYR A 125 -10.54 18.11 5.40
C TYR A 125 -11.05 19.08 6.45
N GLU A 126 -11.56 20.24 6.03
CA GLU A 126 -12.03 21.30 6.93
C GLU A 126 -10.98 21.64 8.02
N ASP A 127 -9.72 21.76 7.60
CA ASP A 127 -8.55 22.04 8.46
C ASP A 127 -8.24 20.97 9.52
N GLN A 128 -8.74 19.74 9.33
CA GLN A 128 -8.49 18.61 10.23
C GLN A 128 -7.78 17.49 9.50
N LEU A 129 -6.71 16.97 10.11
CA LEU A 129 -5.97 15.85 9.57
C LEU A 129 -6.86 14.61 9.47
N ALA A 130 -7.04 14.13 8.24
CA ALA A 130 -7.94 13.05 7.91
C ALA A 130 -7.21 11.81 7.41
N GLN A 131 -6.13 12.00 6.63
CA GLN A 131 -5.40 10.88 6.02
C GLN A 131 -3.90 11.09 6.07
N ALA A 132 -3.17 9.98 6.14
CA ALA A 132 -1.74 9.94 5.91
C ALA A 132 -1.42 8.80 4.95
N ASN A 133 -0.97 9.14 3.76
CA ASN A 133 -0.60 8.21 2.71
C ASN A 133 0.92 8.11 2.62
N TYR A 134 1.45 6.89 2.73
CA TYR A 134 2.85 6.57 2.48
C TYR A 134 2.95 5.87 1.14
N LEU A 135 3.65 6.49 0.19
CA LEU A 135 4.06 5.85 -1.06
C LEU A 135 5.55 5.52 -0.94
N PHE A 136 5.87 4.22 -0.87
CA PHE A 136 7.24 3.77 -0.77
C PHE A 136 7.87 3.74 -2.17
N GLU A 137 9.14 4.13 -2.26
CA GLU A 137 9.91 4.22 -3.50
C GLU A 137 11.09 3.21 -3.51
N PRO A 138 10.86 1.89 -3.28
CA PRO A 138 11.95 0.92 -3.23
C PRO A 138 12.60 0.71 -4.59
N GLN A 139 13.93 0.54 -4.60
CA GLN A 139 14.73 0.27 -5.79
C GLN A 139 15.46 -1.06 -5.61
N HIS A 140 14.96 -2.10 -6.27
CA HIS A 140 15.54 -3.43 -6.20
C HIS A 140 15.78 -4.03 -7.57
N ASP A 141 16.91 -4.73 -7.72
CA ASP A 141 17.19 -5.56 -8.88
C ASP A 141 16.52 -6.93 -8.76
N ASP A 142 16.37 -7.45 -7.52
CA ASP A 142 15.72 -8.72 -7.24
C ASP A 142 14.24 -8.50 -6.89
N ALA A 143 13.38 -9.25 -7.57
CA ALA A 143 11.94 -9.20 -7.37
C ALA A 143 11.51 -9.64 -5.96
N VAL A 144 12.29 -10.52 -5.32
CA VAL A 144 12.01 -11.04 -3.97
C VAL A 144 12.11 -9.92 -2.93
N ASP A 145 12.95 -8.91 -3.15
CA ASP A 145 13.16 -7.84 -2.18
C ASP A 145 11.91 -6.96 -2.00
N TYR A 146 11.09 -6.78 -3.04
CA TYR A 146 9.80 -6.10 -2.90
C TYR A 146 8.83 -6.83 -1.95
N VAL A 147 8.89 -8.18 -1.91
CA VAL A 147 8.08 -8.99 -0.97
C VAL A 147 8.61 -8.80 0.47
N ASN A 148 9.94 -8.74 0.63
CA ASN A 148 10.57 -8.46 1.92
C ASN A 148 10.22 -7.06 2.44
N ASP A 149 10.15 -6.06 1.56
CA ASP A 149 9.72 -4.71 1.92
C ASP A 149 8.29 -4.67 2.45
N PHE A 150 7.36 -5.39 1.82
CA PHE A 150 5.99 -5.49 2.34
C PHE A 150 5.97 -6.04 3.77
N HIS A 151 6.73 -7.09 4.05
CA HIS A 151 6.81 -7.64 5.40
C HIS A 151 7.49 -6.69 6.38
N THR A 152 8.49 -5.93 5.92
CA THR A 152 9.18 -4.91 6.72
C THR A 152 8.20 -3.80 7.12
N VAL A 153 7.45 -3.26 6.16
CA VAL A 153 6.44 -2.22 6.40
C VAL A 153 5.27 -2.78 7.23
N GLN A 154 4.83 -4.02 6.98
CA GLN A 154 3.80 -4.68 7.80
C GLN A 154 4.23 -4.77 9.26
N ASN A 155 5.48 -5.17 9.52
CA ASN A 155 6.01 -5.26 10.88
C ASN A 155 6.11 -3.87 11.54
N TRP A 156 6.55 -2.87 10.79
CA TRP A 156 6.59 -1.47 11.22
C TRP A 156 5.22 -0.96 11.67
N ILE A 157 4.16 -1.18 10.89
CA ILE A 157 2.78 -0.82 11.26
C ILE A 157 2.35 -1.61 12.51
N THR A 158 2.64 -2.91 12.54
CA THR A 158 2.26 -3.83 13.62
C THR A 158 2.84 -3.42 14.96
N GLN A 159 4.06 -2.88 14.99
CA GLN A 159 4.68 -2.38 16.21
C GLN A 159 3.88 -1.24 16.86
N SER A 160 3.20 -0.40 16.07
CA SER A 160 2.42 0.75 16.56
C SER A 160 0.94 0.47 16.74
N TYR A 161 0.35 -0.38 15.89
CA TYR A 161 -1.09 -0.58 15.79
C TYR A 161 -1.55 -1.99 16.18
N GLY A 162 -0.62 -2.88 16.56
CA GLY A 162 -0.91 -4.27 16.89
C GLY A 162 -1.08 -5.15 15.65
N MET A 163 -1.56 -6.37 15.83
CA MET A 163 -1.69 -7.34 14.74
C MET A 163 -2.70 -6.86 13.68
N PRO A 164 -2.45 -7.12 12.38
CA PRO A 164 -3.42 -6.84 11.33
C PRO A 164 -4.71 -7.63 11.56
N THR A 165 -5.82 -6.98 11.24
CA THR A 165 -7.15 -7.59 11.21
C THR A 165 -7.34 -8.55 10.04
N SER A 166 -6.59 -8.34 8.94
CA SER A 166 -6.59 -9.22 7.77
C SER A 166 -5.23 -9.17 7.08
N VAL A 167 -4.77 -10.31 6.56
CA VAL A 167 -3.60 -10.42 5.68
C VAL A 167 -4.00 -11.35 4.54
N GLN A 168 -3.83 -10.89 3.31
CA GLN A 168 -4.28 -11.59 2.11
C GLN A 168 -3.22 -11.59 1.03
N GLU A 169 -3.06 -12.74 0.39
CA GLU A 169 -2.30 -12.94 -0.84
C GLU A 169 -3.32 -13.20 -1.96
N ILE A 170 -3.53 -12.19 -2.80
CA ILE A 170 -4.52 -12.23 -3.86
C ILE A 170 -3.83 -12.71 -5.14
N TRP A 171 -4.10 -13.97 -5.50
CA TRP A 171 -3.58 -14.60 -6.70
C TRP A 171 -4.53 -14.42 -7.88
N LEU A 172 -4.12 -13.64 -8.88
CA LEU A 172 -4.82 -13.49 -10.16
C LEU A 172 -4.46 -14.62 -11.13
N ASP A 173 -3.26 -15.19 -10.98
CA ASP A 173 -2.81 -16.40 -11.65
C ASP A 173 -1.96 -17.23 -10.67
N THR A 174 -2.29 -18.51 -10.50
CA THR A 174 -1.69 -19.40 -9.49
C THR A 174 -0.38 -20.06 -9.94
N LEU A 175 0.15 -19.74 -11.12
CA LEU A 175 1.36 -20.34 -11.69
C LEU A 175 2.56 -20.41 -10.72
N TYR A 176 2.73 -19.38 -9.88
CA TYR A 176 3.85 -19.26 -8.94
C TYR A 176 3.44 -19.46 -7.46
N GLN A 177 2.16 -19.78 -7.19
CA GLN A 177 1.59 -19.76 -5.84
C GLN A 177 2.34 -20.65 -4.84
N TYR A 178 2.74 -21.84 -5.29
CA TYR A 178 3.30 -22.87 -4.40
C TYR A 178 4.82 -22.78 -4.21
N ASP A 179 5.49 -21.83 -4.87
CA ASP A 179 6.94 -21.60 -4.74
C ASP A 179 7.21 -20.16 -4.33
N GLN A 180 7.47 -19.96 -3.03
CA GLN A 180 7.75 -18.65 -2.44
C GLN A 180 8.94 -17.93 -3.07
N SER A 181 9.92 -18.68 -3.60
CA SER A 181 11.08 -18.07 -4.29
C SER A 181 10.69 -17.37 -5.59
N LEU A 182 9.50 -17.68 -6.13
CA LEU A 182 8.96 -17.09 -7.36
C LEU A 182 7.91 -16.02 -7.10
N TRP A 183 7.62 -15.66 -5.84
CA TRP A 183 6.60 -14.67 -5.53
C TRP A 183 6.95 -13.27 -6.03
N GLY A 184 8.22 -12.87 -5.95
CA GLY A 184 8.67 -11.63 -6.59
C GLY A 184 8.37 -11.61 -8.09
N GLN A 185 8.56 -12.76 -8.76
CA GLN A 185 8.25 -12.91 -10.18
C GLN A 185 6.75 -12.94 -10.48
N ALA A 186 5.95 -13.41 -9.53
CA ALA A 186 4.49 -13.32 -9.61
C ALA A 186 4.03 -11.87 -9.49
N LEU A 187 4.61 -11.12 -8.55
CA LEU A 187 4.33 -9.70 -8.35
C LEU A 187 4.67 -8.88 -9.60
N LEU A 188 5.88 -9.03 -10.15
CA LEU A 188 6.30 -8.32 -11.37
C LEU A 188 5.39 -8.59 -12.57
N ARG A 189 4.78 -9.78 -12.64
CA ARG A 189 3.84 -10.15 -13.71
C ARG A 189 2.39 -9.76 -13.40
N GLY A 190 2.12 -9.18 -12.23
CA GLY A 190 0.76 -8.88 -11.78
C GLY A 190 -0.09 -10.11 -11.48
N HIS A 191 0.54 -11.23 -11.15
CA HIS A 191 -0.14 -12.47 -10.74
C HIS A 191 -0.46 -12.50 -9.24
N LEU A 192 0.28 -11.71 -8.44
CA LEU A 192 0.17 -11.66 -6.99
C LEU A 192 -0.01 -10.20 -6.54
N LYS A 193 -0.95 -9.99 -5.62
CA LYS A 193 -1.04 -8.77 -4.79
C LYS A 193 -1.02 -9.16 -3.32
N MET A 194 -0.39 -8.35 -2.48
CA MET A 194 -0.37 -8.57 -1.04
C MET A 194 -1.06 -7.41 -0.33
N VAL A 195 -1.98 -7.73 0.57
CA VAL A 195 -2.76 -6.74 1.31
C VAL A 195 -2.75 -7.07 2.79
N ALA A 196 -2.49 -6.08 3.63
CA ALA A 196 -2.70 -6.18 5.07
C ALA A 196 -3.55 -5.01 5.56
N GLU A 197 -4.50 -5.30 6.45
CA GLU A 197 -5.44 -4.30 6.97
C GLU A 197 -5.40 -4.27 8.49
N TRP A 198 -5.43 -3.07 9.06
CA TRP A 198 -5.65 -2.84 10.49
C TRP A 198 -6.89 -1.97 10.67
N ARG A 199 -7.69 -2.29 11.68
CA ARG A 199 -8.85 -1.49 12.06
C ARG A 199 -8.90 -1.34 13.56
N ASN A 200 -9.06 -0.12 14.01
CA ASN A 200 -9.36 0.21 15.40
C ASN A 200 -10.38 1.37 15.44
N ASP A 201 -10.78 1.78 16.63
CA ASP A 201 -11.84 2.77 16.84
C ASP A 201 -11.52 4.17 16.26
N THR A 202 -10.25 4.43 15.91
CA THR A 202 -9.78 5.75 15.46
C THR A 202 -9.20 5.74 14.05
N THR A 203 -8.69 4.60 13.59
CA THR A 203 -7.84 4.51 12.40
C THR A 203 -8.12 3.23 11.64
N ASN A 204 -8.30 3.36 10.33
CA ASN A 204 -8.20 2.27 9.38
C ASN A 204 -6.87 2.37 8.65
N ILE A 205 -6.22 1.23 8.43
CA ILE A 205 -4.92 1.17 7.72
C ILE A 205 -5.01 0.10 6.66
N THR A 206 -4.57 0.42 5.45
CA THR A 206 -4.41 -0.53 4.35
C THR A 206 -2.98 -0.47 3.84
N LEU A 207 -2.26 -1.59 3.92
CA LEU A 207 -0.98 -1.79 3.27
C LEU A 207 -1.20 -2.62 2.01
N LEU A 208 -0.74 -2.11 0.87
CA LEU A 208 -0.86 -2.74 -0.44
C LEU A 208 0.52 -2.85 -1.08
N LEU A 209 0.87 -4.07 -1.50
CA LEU A 209 1.89 -4.32 -2.50
C LEU A 209 1.19 -4.84 -3.77
N ASP A 210 1.31 -4.08 -4.84
CA ASP A 210 0.74 -4.39 -6.14
C ASP A 210 1.82 -4.28 -7.21
N GLY A 211 1.75 -5.15 -8.20
CA GLY A 211 2.68 -5.17 -9.32
C GLY A 211 1.98 -5.52 -10.62
N GLY A 212 2.61 -5.22 -11.74
CA GLY A 212 2.07 -5.43 -13.08
C GLY A 212 2.06 -4.15 -13.89
N GLU A 213 1.84 -4.27 -15.21
CA GLU A 213 1.86 -3.15 -16.16
C GLU A 213 3.11 -2.24 -15.97
N ASP A 214 4.28 -2.87 -15.87
CA ASP A 214 5.62 -2.28 -15.79
C ASP A 214 5.97 -1.51 -14.50
N THR A 215 5.14 -1.54 -13.46
CA THR A 215 5.46 -0.89 -12.17
C THR A 215 5.13 -1.78 -10.96
N ILE A 216 5.91 -1.65 -9.88
CA ILE A 216 5.57 -2.16 -8.55
C ILE A 216 5.27 -0.97 -7.66
N GLY A 217 4.14 -1.01 -6.97
CA GLY A 217 3.73 -0.03 -5.97
C GLY A 217 3.62 -0.67 -4.59
N LEU A 218 4.33 -0.11 -3.62
CA LEU A 218 4.15 -0.39 -2.20
C LEU A 218 3.60 0.87 -1.54
N MET A 219 2.45 0.75 -0.88
CA MET A 219 1.73 1.90 -0.33
C MET A 219 1.02 1.54 0.98
N ALA A 220 1.03 2.46 1.94
CA ALA A 220 0.27 2.35 3.18
C ALA A 220 -0.64 3.57 3.35
N ASP A 221 -1.95 3.35 3.34
CA ASP A 221 -2.97 4.34 3.65
C ASP A 221 -3.37 4.26 5.11
N PHE A 222 -3.40 5.41 5.77
CA PHE A 222 -3.97 5.58 7.10
C PHE A 222 -5.11 6.58 6.99
N ASP A 223 -6.30 6.16 7.41
CA ASP A 223 -7.51 6.97 7.39
C ASP A 223 -8.06 7.16 8.80
N SER A 224 -8.45 8.39 9.11
CA SER A 224 -9.24 8.71 10.29
C SER A 224 -10.64 8.10 10.16
N VAL A 225 -11.11 7.45 11.21
CA VAL A 225 -12.51 6.99 11.30
C VAL A 225 -13.46 8.18 11.52
N ALA A 226 -12.98 9.26 12.15
CA ALA A 226 -13.80 10.39 12.58
C ALA A 226 -13.86 11.55 11.57
N VAL A 227 -12.77 11.78 10.83
CA VAL A 227 -12.65 12.90 9.89
C VAL A 227 -12.79 12.35 8.48
N ILE A 228 -13.90 12.68 7.81
CA ILE A 228 -14.22 12.23 6.46
C ILE A 228 -14.35 13.41 5.50
N ALA A 229 -14.06 13.17 4.23
CA ALA A 229 -14.28 14.17 3.20
C ALA A 229 -15.77 14.61 3.17
N PRO A 230 -16.06 15.91 3.12
CA PRO A 230 -17.40 16.40 2.83
C PRO A 230 -17.93 15.80 1.53
N PRO A 231 -19.24 15.47 1.44
CA PRO A 231 -19.82 15.05 0.18
C PRO A 231 -19.68 16.18 -0.85
N SER A 232 -18.93 15.92 -1.93
CA SER A 232 -18.75 16.88 -3.02
C SER A 232 -20.11 17.38 -3.51
N MET A 233 -20.25 18.69 -3.70
CA MET A 233 -21.52 19.33 -4.05
C MET A 233 -22.14 18.86 -5.38
N GLU A 234 -21.43 18.06 -6.18
CA GLU A 234 -21.97 17.39 -7.37
C GLU A 234 -23.01 16.30 -7.04
N ALA A 235 -23.01 15.75 -5.83
CA ALA A 235 -23.99 14.74 -5.41
C ALA A 235 -25.41 15.33 -5.15
N LYS A 236 -25.58 16.65 -5.20
CA LYS A 236 -26.85 17.34 -4.90
C LYS A 236 -27.72 17.70 -6.13
N VAL A 237 -27.32 17.33 -7.36
CA VAL A 237 -28.05 17.72 -8.60
C VAL A 237 -28.90 16.59 -9.19
N ILE A 238 -29.05 15.44 -8.51
CA ILE A 238 -29.97 14.36 -8.93
C ILE A 238 -31.09 14.19 -7.91
N GLU A 239 -31.93 15.20 -7.74
CA GLU A 239 -33.30 15.00 -7.26
C GLU A 239 -34.19 16.09 -7.87
N GLU A 240 -35.30 15.66 -8.44
CA GLU A 240 -36.33 16.44 -9.16
C GLU A 240 -36.12 16.71 -10.66
N ILE A 241 -36.17 15.65 -11.49
CA ILE A 241 -36.83 15.77 -12.79
C ILE A 241 -38.30 15.37 -12.56
N PRO A 242 -39.29 16.27 -12.74
CA PRO A 242 -40.69 15.89 -12.64
C PRO A 242 -41.03 14.92 -13.77
N LEU A 243 -41.67 13.81 -13.41
CA LEU A 243 -42.22 12.83 -14.34
C LEU A 243 -43.34 13.52 -15.15
N VAL A 244 -43.03 14.00 -16.35
CA VAL A 244 -44.06 14.45 -17.30
C VAL A 244 -44.56 13.23 -18.06
N GLU A 245 -45.82 12.88 -17.83
CA GLU A 245 -46.58 11.86 -18.56
C GLU A 245 -46.53 12.12 -20.07
N GLU A 246 -46.07 11.14 -20.86
CA GLU A 246 -46.19 11.18 -22.32
C GLU A 246 -47.66 10.97 -22.71
N ALA A 247 -48.32 12.06 -23.10
CA ALA A 247 -49.54 12.01 -23.89
C ALA A 247 -49.17 11.83 -25.38
N THR A 248 -49.69 10.73 -25.94
CA THR A 248 -49.80 10.40 -27.36
C THR A 248 -50.20 11.58 -28.24
N MET A 249 -49.51 11.79 -29.37
CA MET A 249 -50.10 12.49 -30.52
C MET A 249 -49.54 12.01 -31.86
N GLU A 250 -50.41 12.15 -32.85
CA GLU A 250 -50.54 11.36 -34.07
C GLU A 250 -49.55 11.72 -35.21
N LYS A 251 -49.20 10.67 -35.94
CA LYS A 251 -49.13 10.55 -37.41
C LYS A 251 -49.34 11.83 -38.23
N ILE A 252 -48.29 12.25 -38.96
CA ILE A 252 -48.42 12.94 -40.25
C ILE A 252 -47.47 12.30 -41.27
N SER A 253 -48.00 12.07 -42.45
CA SER A 253 -47.48 11.27 -43.57
C SER A 253 -46.73 12.13 -44.61
N VAL A 254 -45.66 11.55 -45.17
CA VAL A 254 -45.26 11.49 -46.60
C VAL A 254 -44.84 12.77 -47.34
N SER A 255 -43.64 12.74 -47.94
CA SER A 255 -43.42 12.93 -49.39
C SER A 255 -42.05 12.36 -49.79
N GLU A 256 -42.04 11.25 -50.55
CA GLU A 256 -40.94 10.83 -51.42
C GLU A 256 -41.08 11.57 -52.76
N GLU A 257 -39.97 12.03 -53.34
CA GLU A 257 -39.81 12.04 -54.80
C GLU A 257 -38.36 11.70 -55.19
N HIS A 258 -38.30 10.77 -56.14
CA HIS A 258 -37.14 10.19 -56.82
C HIS A 258 -36.32 11.20 -57.64
N SER A 259 -35.01 10.93 -57.82
CA SER A 259 -34.47 10.66 -59.17
C SER A 259 -33.05 10.07 -59.15
N LEU A 260 -32.87 9.13 -60.08
CA LEU A 260 -31.68 8.38 -60.48
C LEU A 260 -30.57 9.34 -60.99
N GLU A 261 -29.28 9.01 -61.11
CA GLU A 261 -28.72 8.05 -62.07
C GLU A 261 -27.18 8.01 -61.89
N ALA A 262 -26.55 6.83 -62.00
CA ALA A 262 -25.12 6.67 -62.31
C ALA A 262 -24.99 6.32 -63.81
N PRO A 263 -23.83 6.52 -64.47
CA PRO A 263 -22.90 5.40 -64.61
C PRO A 263 -21.39 5.74 -64.76
N SER A 264 -20.64 4.64 -64.79
CA SER A 264 -19.20 4.36 -64.89
C SER A 264 -18.44 4.78 -66.17
N GLY A 265 -17.11 4.72 -66.09
CA GLY A 265 -16.17 4.43 -67.19
C GLY A 265 -14.82 5.14 -67.00
N GLU A 266 -13.78 4.49 -66.46
CA GLU A 266 -12.71 3.76 -67.18
C GLU A 266 -11.89 4.60 -68.18
N GLU A 267 -10.58 4.77 -67.92
CA GLU A 267 -9.49 4.36 -68.84
C GLU A 267 -8.08 4.73 -68.28
N MET A 268 -7.27 3.69 -68.03
CA MET A 268 -5.80 3.66 -68.17
C MET A 268 -5.44 3.64 -69.69
N PRO A 269 -4.19 3.79 -70.21
CA PRO A 269 -2.88 3.35 -69.68
C PRO A 269 -1.75 4.42 -69.94
N THR A 270 -0.43 4.29 -69.73
CA THR A 270 0.56 3.26 -70.12
C THR A 270 1.95 3.72 -69.62
N GLU A 271 2.85 2.80 -69.20
CA GLU A 271 4.31 3.04 -69.08
C GLU A 271 4.99 3.16 -70.46
N PRO A 272 6.27 3.59 -70.54
CA PRO A 272 7.36 2.60 -70.51
C PRO A 272 8.67 3.02 -69.77
N VAL A 273 9.21 2.08 -68.98
CA VAL A 273 10.59 1.52 -68.97
C VAL A 273 11.77 2.40 -69.45
N SER A 274 12.79 2.64 -68.59
CA SER A 274 14.18 2.09 -68.69
C SER A 274 15.29 2.93 -68.02
N GLN A 275 16.34 2.20 -67.57
CA GLN A 275 17.75 2.55 -67.29
C GLN A 275 18.07 3.01 -65.84
N GLU A 276 18.62 2.15 -64.97
CA GLU A 276 19.94 1.48 -64.98
C GLU A 276 21.11 2.48 -64.88
N ASN A 277 21.72 2.56 -63.67
CA ASN A 277 23.18 2.66 -63.44
C ASN A 277 23.50 2.84 -61.93
N GLN A 278 23.92 1.75 -61.30
CA GLN A 278 25.07 1.67 -60.36
C GLN A 278 26.10 0.73 -61.05
N PRO A 279 27.40 0.65 -60.67
CA PRO A 279 28.05 1.06 -59.41
C PRO A 279 29.32 1.91 -59.65
N ASP A 280 30.00 2.42 -58.62
CA ASP A 280 31.33 1.97 -58.12
C ASP A 280 31.97 3.23 -57.47
N THR A 281 32.88 3.27 -56.49
CA THR A 281 33.77 2.32 -55.83
C THR A 281 34.38 3.02 -54.59
N LYS A 282 34.73 2.22 -53.58
CA LYS A 282 35.77 2.39 -52.52
C LYS A 282 36.49 3.75 -52.39
N LEU A 283 36.52 4.30 -51.18
CA LEU A 283 37.63 4.16 -50.21
C LEU A 283 37.21 4.69 -48.83
#